data_AF-A0A2P6PVD6-F1
#
_entry.id   AF-A0A2P6PVD6-F1
#
_cell.length_a   1.000
_cell.length_b   1.000
_cell.length_c   1.000
_cell.angle_alpha   90.00
_cell.angle_beta   90.00
_cell.angle_gamma   90.00
#
_symmetry.space_group_name_H-M   'P 1'
#
loop_
_entity.id
_entity.type
_entity.pdbx_description
1 polymer ?
#
loop_
_entity_poly.entity_id
_entity_poly.type
_entity_poly.pdbx_seq_one_letter_code
_entity_poly.pdbx_strand_id
1 'polypeptide(L)'
;MVKAIKDACETWRFFQIVYHGVPLAVMEEMLQGIRRFHEQPAEDKMELYSRDFKNSANFDCSGDLKLRAKSAADWRDTLSCRAVDDKWDFEALPQVCRYFYSSRAYAILEP
;
A
#
# COMPACT_ATOMS: atom_id res chain seq x y z
N MET A 1 7.27 4.39 26.66
CA MET A 1 6.72 4.39 25.28
C MET A 1 5.36 5.07 25.21
N VAL A 2 4.34 4.62 25.94
CA VAL A 2 2.97 5.19 25.91
C VAL A 2 2.93 6.72 26.12
N LYS A 3 3.66 7.25 27.12
CA LYS A 3 3.72 8.70 27.37
C LYS A 3 4.29 9.47 26.18
N ALA A 4 5.44 9.04 25.64
CA ALA A 4 6.08 9.71 24.51
C ALA A 4 5.21 9.70 23.24
N ILE A 5 4.50 8.59 22.98
CA ILE A 5 3.52 8.49 21.88
C ILE A 5 2.38 9.49 22.12
N LYS A 6 1.82 9.53 23.33
CA LYS A 6 0.74 10.47 23.68
C LYS A 6 1.17 11.92 23.48
N ASP A 7 2.34 12.31 24.02
CA ASP A 7 2.87 13.66 23.91
C ASP A 7 3.09 14.06 22.43
N ALA A 8 3.60 13.13 21.60
CA ALA A 8 3.79 13.35 20.17
C ALA A 8 2.47 13.48 19.40
N CYS A 9 1.46 12.68 19.73
CA CYS A 9 0.11 12.81 19.16
C CYS A 9 -0.50 14.18 19.46
N GLU A 10 -0.37 14.67 20.70
CA GLU A 10 -0.95 15.94 21.14
C GLU A 10 -0.21 17.15 20.55
N THR A 11 1.13 17.06 20.43
CA THR A 11 1.96 18.21 20.04
C THR A 11 2.23 18.27 18.55
N TRP A 12 2.63 17.14 17.94
CA TRP A 12 3.16 17.09 16.57
C TRP A 12 2.21 16.40 15.59
N ARG A 13 1.31 15.54 16.07
CA ARG A 13 0.39 14.70 15.27
C ARG A 13 1.09 13.74 14.29
N PHE A 14 2.42 13.63 14.38
CA PHE A 14 3.26 12.74 13.57
C PHE A 14 4.52 12.38 14.35
N PHE A 15 4.96 11.13 14.22
CA PHE A 15 6.18 10.62 14.85
C PHE A 15 6.68 9.40 14.07
N GLN A 16 7.97 9.08 14.26
CA GLN A 16 8.57 7.87 13.73
C GLN A 16 8.76 6.87 14.86
N ILE A 17 8.55 5.59 14.55
CA ILE A 17 8.91 4.48 15.44
C ILE A 17 10.15 3.82 14.86
N VAL A 18 11.17 3.62 15.68
CA VAL A 18 12.35 2.81 15.36
C VAL A 18 12.34 1.57 16.24
N TYR A 19 13.01 0.49 15.79
CA TYR A 19 13.00 -0.81 16.49
C TYR A 19 11.58 -1.37 16.73
N HIS A 20 10.68 -1.20 15.75
CA HIS A 20 9.28 -1.62 15.79
C HIS A 20 9.07 -3.15 15.64
N GLY A 21 10.14 -3.96 15.64
CA GLY A 21 10.05 -5.42 15.57
C GLY A 21 9.79 -6.01 14.18
N VAL A 22 9.32 -5.20 13.21
CA VAL A 22 9.21 -5.64 11.80
C VAL A 22 10.61 -5.85 11.22
N PRO A 23 10.94 -7.06 10.71
CA PRO A 23 12.27 -7.32 10.16
C PRO A 23 12.59 -6.42 8.96
N LEU A 24 13.84 -5.92 8.89
CA LEU A 24 14.28 -5.05 7.81
C LEU A 24 14.08 -5.68 6.42
N ALA A 25 14.40 -6.97 6.27
CA ALA A 25 14.21 -7.70 5.02
C ALA A 25 12.76 -7.68 4.52
N VAL A 26 11.77 -7.64 5.42
CA VAL A 26 10.35 -7.53 5.04
C VAL A 26 10.08 -6.16 4.42
N MET A 27 10.57 -5.09 5.05
CA MET A 27 10.39 -3.73 4.53
C MET A 27 11.11 -3.52 3.19
N GLU A 28 12.35 -4.01 3.06
CA GLU A 28 13.14 -3.91 1.83
C GLU A 28 12.44 -4.60 0.66
N GLU A 29 11.91 -5.80 0.89
CA GLU A 29 11.25 -6.53 -0.19
C GLU A 29 9.85 -5.98 -0.52
N MET A 30 9.11 -5.43 0.46
CA MET A 30 7.89 -4.69 0.15
C MET A 30 8.17 -3.51 -0.78
N LEU A 31 9.27 -2.77 -0.53
CA LEU A 31 9.72 -1.67 -1.40
C LEU A 31 10.17 -2.17 -2.78
N GLN A 32 10.85 -3.31 -2.85
CA GLN A 32 11.24 -3.90 -4.13
C GLN A 32 10.03 -4.41 -4.92
N GLY A 33 9.06 -5.05 -4.27
CA GLY A 33 7.85 -5.56 -4.91
C GLY A 33 7.02 -4.45 -5.55
N ILE A 34 6.76 -3.36 -4.81
CA ILE A 34 6.01 -2.22 -5.37
C ILE A 34 6.79 -1.51 -6.48
N ARG A 35 8.12 -1.43 -6.38
CA ARG A 35 8.96 -0.91 -7.48
C ARG A 35 8.83 -1.77 -8.73
N ARG A 36 8.99 -3.09 -8.60
CA ARG A 36 8.85 -4.05 -9.71
C ARG A 36 7.49 -3.91 -10.39
N PHE A 37 6.41 -3.70 -9.63
CA PHE A 37 5.08 -3.42 -10.19
C PHE A 37 5.07 -2.14 -11.03
N HIS A 38 5.51 -1.00 -10.49
CA HIS A 38 5.44 0.26 -11.24
C HIS A 38 6.35 0.30 -12.47
N GLU A 39 7.46 -0.43 -12.45
CA GLU A 39 8.41 -0.58 -13.57
C GLU A 39 7.90 -1.51 -14.70
N GLN A 40 6.80 -2.24 -14.49
CA GLN A 40 6.20 -3.06 -15.56
C GLN A 40 5.66 -2.20 -16.72
N PRO A 41 5.58 -2.80 -17.94
CA PRO A 41 4.78 -2.27 -19.04
C PRO A 41 3.38 -1.84 -18.59
N ALA A 42 2.81 -0.84 -19.28
CA ALA A 42 1.51 -0.32 -18.90
C ALA A 42 0.43 -1.41 -19.01
N GLU A 43 0.52 -2.24 -20.03
CA GLU A 43 -0.40 -3.32 -20.37
C GLU A 43 -0.59 -4.30 -19.20
N ASP A 44 0.51 -4.65 -18.52
CA ASP A 44 0.51 -5.58 -17.38
C ASP A 44 -0.17 -4.97 -16.14
N LYS A 45 -0.20 -3.64 -16.03
CA LYS A 45 -0.87 -2.91 -14.94
C LYS A 45 -2.33 -2.61 -15.22
N MET A 46 -2.75 -2.65 -16.49
CA MET A 46 -4.10 -2.27 -16.91
C MET A 46 -5.17 -3.25 -16.42
N GLU A 47 -4.84 -4.51 -16.14
CA GLU A 47 -5.78 -5.48 -15.58
C GLU A 47 -6.34 -5.05 -14.21
N LEU A 48 -5.52 -4.33 -13.43
CA LEU A 48 -5.91 -3.79 -12.12
C LEU A 48 -6.39 -2.35 -12.20
N TYR A 49 -6.33 -1.73 -13.38
CA TYR A 49 -6.73 -0.33 -13.52
C TYR A 49 -8.24 -0.19 -13.34
N SER A 50 -8.64 0.46 -12.26
CA SER A 50 -10.04 0.71 -11.96
C SER A 50 -10.19 1.99 -11.14
N ARG A 51 -11.38 2.58 -11.24
CA ARG A 51 -11.84 3.67 -10.37
C ARG A 51 -12.95 3.27 -9.43
N ASP A 52 -13.39 2.02 -9.51
CA ASP A 52 -14.23 1.41 -8.49
C ASP A 52 -13.31 0.78 -7.44
N PHE A 53 -13.15 1.47 -6.31
CA PHE A 53 -12.29 1.06 -5.20
C PHE A 53 -12.95 0.01 -4.28
N LYS A 54 -13.86 -0.81 -4.82
CA LYS A 54 -14.46 -1.96 -4.12
C LYS A 54 -13.58 -3.21 -4.19
N ASN A 55 -12.67 -3.28 -5.16
CA ASN A 55 -11.77 -4.42 -5.31
C ASN A 55 -10.74 -4.46 -4.18
N SER A 56 -10.31 -5.67 -3.80
CA SER A 56 -9.27 -5.91 -2.80
C SER A 56 -7.90 -5.38 -3.22
N ALA A 57 -7.63 -5.31 -4.53
CA ALA A 57 -6.50 -4.60 -5.13
C ALA A 57 -6.98 -3.70 -6.28
N ASN A 58 -6.43 -2.48 -6.37
CA ASN A 58 -6.81 -1.51 -7.41
C ASN A 58 -5.62 -0.63 -7.79
N PHE A 59 -5.38 -0.47 -9.08
CA PHE A 59 -4.42 0.48 -9.64
C PHE A 59 -5.15 1.71 -10.18
N ASP A 60 -4.68 2.90 -9.84
CA ASP A 60 -5.19 4.15 -10.40
C ASP A 60 -4.07 5.16 -10.68
N CYS A 61 -4.32 6.02 -11.66
CA CYS A 61 -3.46 7.14 -12.01
C CYS A 61 -4.27 8.43 -11.83
N SER A 62 -3.65 9.41 -11.17
CA SER A 62 -4.25 10.71 -10.85
C SER A 62 -4.46 11.62 -12.08
N GLY A 63 -4.06 11.17 -13.28
CA GLY A 63 -4.11 11.92 -14.53
C GLY A 63 -5.50 12.14 -15.15
N ASP A 64 -6.59 11.56 -14.62
CA ASP A 64 -7.91 11.85 -15.19
C ASP A 64 -8.54 13.15 -14.67
N LEU A 65 -8.28 14.18 -15.48
CA LEU A 65 -8.80 15.54 -15.39
C LEU A 65 -10.34 15.65 -15.38
N LYS A 66 -11.09 14.60 -15.73
CA LYS A 66 -12.58 14.65 -15.77
C LYS A 66 -13.21 14.63 -14.38
N LEU A 67 -12.60 13.95 -13.40
CA LEU A 67 -13.10 13.92 -12.01
C LEU A 67 -12.54 15.08 -11.18
N ARG A 68 -11.31 15.50 -11.50
CA ARG A 68 -10.65 16.68 -10.92
C ARG A 68 -10.76 17.91 -11.81
N ALA A 69 -11.83 18.04 -12.59
CA ALA A 69 -11.99 19.16 -13.51
C ALA A 69 -11.90 20.56 -12.84
N LYS A 70 -12.01 20.61 -11.51
CA LYS A 70 -11.92 21.81 -10.68
C LYS A 70 -10.64 21.91 -9.82
N SER A 71 -9.69 20.98 -9.94
CA SER A 71 -8.43 20.99 -9.18
C SER A 71 -7.24 20.54 -10.03
N ALA A 72 -6.03 20.90 -9.62
CA ALA A 72 -4.83 20.37 -10.26
C ALA A 72 -4.79 18.83 -10.12
N ALA A 73 -4.28 18.16 -11.15
CA ALA A 73 -3.97 16.75 -11.05
C ALA A 73 -2.73 16.56 -10.17
N ASP A 74 -2.73 15.53 -9.33
CA ASP A 74 -1.52 15.14 -8.61
C ASP A 74 -0.66 14.28 -9.54
N TRP A 75 0.67 14.49 -9.54
CA TRP A 75 1.60 13.60 -10.24
C TRP A 75 1.81 12.33 -9.41
N ARG A 76 0.90 11.36 -9.57
CA ARG A 76 0.90 10.12 -8.79
C ARG A 76 0.17 8.98 -9.49
N ASP A 77 0.81 7.82 -9.43
CA ASP A 77 0.18 6.52 -9.68
C ASP A 77 0.12 5.75 -8.35
N THR A 78 -0.95 5.00 -8.13
CA THR A 78 -1.20 4.32 -6.85
C THR A 78 -1.66 2.88 -7.10
N LEU A 79 -0.95 1.92 -6.51
CA LEU A 79 -1.52 0.60 -6.24
C LEU A 79 -2.07 0.60 -4.82
N SER A 80 -3.33 0.26 -4.67
CA SER A 80 -4.01 0.14 -3.38
C SER A 80 -4.39 -1.31 -3.11
N CYS A 81 -4.29 -1.72 -1.85
CA CYS A 81 -4.79 -2.99 -1.35
C CYS A 81 -5.56 -2.73 -0.07
N ARG A 82 -6.75 -3.33 0.06
CA ARG A 82 -7.66 -3.09 1.17
C ARG A 82 -8.22 -4.40 1.69
N ALA A 83 -8.34 -4.51 3.02
CA ALA A 83 -9.18 -5.52 3.65
C ALA A 83 -10.67 -5.22 3.41
N VAL A 84 -11.39 -6.17 2.81
CA VAL A 84 -12.85 -6.10 2.66
C VAL A 84 -13.46 -6.95 3.77
N ASP A 85 -14.31 -6.35 4.59
CA ASP A 85 -14.90 -6.99 5.78
C ASP A 85 -13.83 -7.65 6.70
N ASP A 86 -12.78 -6.88 7.01
CA ASP A 86 -11.59 -7.29 7.79
C ASP A 86 -10.81 -8.49 7.22
N LYS A 87 -11.07 -8.87 5.97
CA LYS A 87 -10.36 -9.95 5.29
C LYS A 87 -9.42 -9.40 4.23
N TRP A 88 -8.15 -9.79 4.35
CA TRP A 88 -7.14 -9.51 3.34
C TRP A 88 -7.16 -10.58 2.25
N ASP A 89 -7.21 -10.14 1.01
CA ASP A 89 -7.03 -10.98 -0.17
C ASP A 89 -5.68 -10.67 -0.81
N PHE A 90 -4.64 -11.34 -0.32
CA PHE A 90 -3.28 -11.18 -0.85
C PHE A 90 -3.12 -11.82 -2.23
N GLU A 91 -4.03 -12.71 -2.62
CA GLU A 91 -4.07 -13.28 -3.97
C GLU A 91 -4.65 -12.32 -5.01
N ALA A 92 -5.23 -11.19 -4.59
CA ALA A 92 -5.59 -10.12 -5.52
C ALA A 92 -4.42 -9.19 -5.87
N LEU A 93 -3.35 -9.16 -5.06
CA LEU A 93 -2.18 -8.33 -5.36
C LEU A 93 -1.48 -8.79 -6.65
N PRO A 94 -0.73 -7.95 -7.38
CA PRO A 94 0.13 -8.43 -8.46
C PRO A 94 1.11 -9.50 -7.95
N GLN A 95 1.40 -10.53 -8.74
CA GLN A 95 2.33 -11.60 -8.35
C GLN A 95 3.71 -11.04 -7.93
N VAL A 96 4.18 -9.99 -8.60
CA VAL A 96 5.44 -9.29 -8.26
C VAL A 96 5.46 -8.64 -6.88
N CYS A 97 4.28 -8.44 -6.27
CA CYS A 97 4.10 -7.93 -4.91
C CYS A 97 3.81 -9.04 -3.88
N ARG A 98 3.53 -10.29 -4.28
CA ARG A 98 3.03 -11.36 -3.37
C ARG A 98 4.10 -12.11 -2.57
N TYR A 99 5.39 -11.92 -2.85
CA TYR A 99 6.48 -12.80 -2.38
C TYR A 99 6.53 -13.04 -0.85
N PHE A 100 5.92 -12.18 -0.02
CA PHE A 100 5.94 -12.28 1.45
C PHE A 100 4.70 -12.89 2.09
N TYR A 101 3.54 -12.84 1.42
CA TYR A 101 2.29 -13.26 2.06
C TYR A 101 2.22 -14.77 2.23
N SER A 102 2.92 -15.55 1.41
CA SER A 102 2.89 -17.02 1.50
C SER A 102 3.78 -17.62 2.60
N SER A 103 4.67 -16.87 3.28
CA SER A 103 5.64 -17.50 4.20
C SER A 103 5.95 -16.84 5.54
N ARG A 104 5.58 -15.58 5.82
CA ARG A 104 5.92 -14.98 7.14
C ARG A 104 5.16 -13.72 7.59
N ALA A 105 4.38 -13.05 6.72
CA ALA A 105 3.63 -11.85 7.11
C ALA A 105 2.42 -12.15 8.02
N TYR A 106 1.81 -13.35 7.90
CA TYR A 106 0.70 -13.78 8.75
C TYR A 106 1.06 -13.78 10.25
N ALA A 107 2.32 -14.06 10.61
CA ALA A 107 2.76 -14.09 12.01
C ALA A 107 2.89 -12.71 12.67
N ILE A 108 2.80 -11.61 11.90
CA ILE A 108 2.86 -10.22 12.42
C ILE A 108 1.45 -9.61 12.48
N LEU A 109 0.50 -10.12 11.68
CA LEU A 109 -0.86 -9.58 11.55
C LEU A 109 -1.90 -10.36 12.36
N GLU A 110 -1.59 -11.55 12.86
CA GLU A 110 -2.42 -12.23 13.85
C GLU A 110 -1.85 -12.02 15.27
N PRO A 111 -2.69 -11.65 16.26
CA PRO A 111 -2.28 -11.38 17.64
C PRO A 111 -1.82 -12.62 18.41
#